data_AF-A0A813GED6-F1
#
_entry.id   AF-A0A813GED6-F1
#
_cell.length_a   1.000
_cell.length_b   1.000
_cell.length_c   1.000
_cell.angle_alpha   90.00
_cell.angle_beta   90.00
_cell.angle_gamma   90.00
#
_symmetry.space_group_name_H-M   'P 1'
#
loop_
_entity.id
_entity.type
_entity.pdbx_description
1 polymer ?
#
loop_
_entity_poly.entity_id
_entity_poly.type
_entity_poly.pdbx_seq_one_letter_code
_entity_poly.pdbx_strand_id
1 'polypeptide(L)'
;MRKIRYTSACPGGYPYLDFKAKADAPYMPLCATVIFCCLVAALAMQLVCLRGPDSWEGRFGNEVLLVMGLCSAACILQLNFRRPGQQSVVQATSEMFMNNVMLPDYVDLWLERSRRNSCEVAFLWLLSVFKETAIVLWTSAEIHLGKVVIHMAIFATVATTFSAVSLYFLVVCSAQAAMVDHYSAKAADLSQDYRVLRHRWDQIQAILRRSARCLTPCLMIVTLTPVIVVVTSTLELIMDNESDSKRIVLELFPKTFGLLGIIRVLAQIGEVTGNCDRLPVFLNSLLLGDGFDQEASHLIHFIERSKAGFYAFDAKVDYTVMSKVTYVFSGGLLALLARAVQLRRPNNNNNNGMEIVLRFKRAARAWASTWYGITIELCFELFELSPL
;
A
#
# COMPACT_ATOMS: atom_id res chain seq x y z
N MET A 1 15.77 -27.24 33.35
CA MET A 1 16.52 -26.44 32.34
C MET A 1 17.14 -25.23 33.03
N ARG A 2 18.47 -25.20 33.15
CA ARG A 2 19.21 -24.10 33.81
C ARG A 2 19.38 -22.93 32.83
N LYS A 3 18.89 -21.75 33.22
CA LYS A 3 19.23 -20.46 32.56
C LYS A 3 20.69 -20.14 32.89
N ILE A 4 21.57 -20.32 31.93
CA ILE A 4 22.95 -19.82 32.00
C ILE A 4 22.91 -18.33 31.64
N ARG A 5 23.13 -17.45 32.62
CA ARG A 5 23.40 -16.02 32.36
C ARG A 5 24.87 -15.89 32.01
N TYR A 6 25.16 -15.58 30.75
CA TYR A 6 26.46 -15.04 30.37
C TYR A 6 26.46 -13.54 30.70
N THR A 7 27.17 -13.16 31.77
CA THR A 7 27.58 -11.77 32.02
C THR A 7 29.04 -11.65 31.61
N SER A 8 29.30 -11.41 30.32
CA SER A 8 30.62 -10.98 29.86
C SER A 8 30.66 -9.45 29.91
N ALA A 9 31.37 -8.90 30.90
CA ALA A 9 31.70 -7.49 30.99
C ALA A 9 32.71 -7.13 29.88
N CYS A 10 32.25 -6.47 28.83
CA CYS A 10 33.16 -5.76 27.92
C CYS A 10 33.45 -4.37 28.52
N PRO A 11 34.73 -3.97 28.68
CA PRO A 11 35.11 -2.64 29.10
C PRO A 11 34.96 -1.69 27.90
N GLY A 12 33.74 -1.20 27.73
CA GLY A 12 33.30 -0.40 26.59
C GLY A 12 31.78 -0.33 26.62
N GLY A 13 31.25 0.03 27.80
CA GLY A 13 29.82 -0.01 28.10
C GLY A 13 29.07 1.09 27.38
N TYR A 14 28.81 0.90 26.09
CA TYR A 14 27.60 1.47 25.51
C TYR A 14 26.44 0.81 26.25
N PRO A 15 25.49 1.57 26.83
CA PRO A 15 24.33 0.98 27.46
C PRO A 15 23.64 0.12 26.40
N TYR A 16 23.63 -1.19 26.61
CA TYR A 16 22.67 -2.06 25.96
C TYR A 16 21.31 -1.48 26.33
N LEU A 17 20.73 -0.69 25.42
CA LEU A 17 19.33 -0.31 25.48
C LEU A 17 18.58 -1.63 25.48
N ASP A 18 18.18 -2.07 26.68
CA ASP A 18 17.36 -3.25 26.89
C ASP A 18 16.01 -2.93 26.22
N PHE A 19 15.96 -3.20 24.91
CA PHE A 19 14.78 -3.14 24.05
C PHE A 19 13.82 -4.29 24.40
N LYS A 20 13.69 -4.61 25.70
CA LYS A 20 12.47 -5.15 26.28
C LYS A 20 11.38 -4.08 26.17
N ALA A 21 10.98 -3.86 24.92
CA ALA A 21 9.78 -3.16 24.57
C ALA A 21 8.66 -3.75 25.44
N LYS A 22 7.95 -2.86 26.14
CA LYS A 22 6.53 -3.05 26.49
C LYS A 22 5.77 -3.31 25.18
N ALA A 23 5.93 -4.50 24.62
CA ALA A 23 5.48 -4.89 23.29
C ALA A 23 3.97 -5.17 23.25
N ASP A 24 3.30 -5.19 24.40
CA ASP A 24 1.87 -5.46 24.54
C ASP A 24 1.01 -4.20 24.53
N ALA A 25 1.50 -3.11 23.94
CA ALA A 25 0.71 -1.90 23.87
C ALA A 25 -0.34 -1.99 22.73
N PRO A 26 -1.64 -1.79 23.01
CA PRO A 26 -2.75 -2.01 22.09
C PRO A 26 -2.86 -0.85 21.10
N TYR A 27 -1.91 -0.75 20.17
CA TYR A 27 -1.89 0.29 19.13
C TYR A 27 -2.43 -0.18 17.77
N MET A 28 -2.71 -1.48 17.63
CA MET A 28 -3.49 -2.05 16.51
C MET A 28 -4.94 -1.53 16.37
N PRO A 29 -5.70 -1.17 17.43
CA PRO A 29 -7.13 -0.91 17.27
C PRO A 29 -7.38 0.37 16.47
N LEU A 30 -6.50 1.37 16.48
CA LEU A 30 -6.82 2.65 15.83
C LEU A 30 -6.77 2.56 14.29
N CYS A 31 -5.69 1.98 13.73
CA CYS A 31 -5.62 1.72 12.29
C CYS A 31 -6.73 0.75 11.86
N ALA A 32 -6.94 -0.33 12.62
CA ALA A 32 -8.01 -1.28 12.35
C ALA A 32 -9.41 -0.65 12.41
N THR A 33 -9.65 0.31 13.30
CA THR A 33 -10.96 1.01 13.43
C THR A 33 -11.18 1.96 12.27
N VAL A 34 -10.20 2.79 11.91
CA VAL A 34 -10.31 3.68 10.73
C VAL A 34 -10.54 2.86 9.47
N ILE A 35 -9.80 1.78 9.31
CA ILE A 35 -9.94 0.83 8.21
C ILE A 35 -11.31 0.15 8.21
N PHE A 36 -11.77 -0.35 9.35
CA PHE A 36 -13.07 -1.00 9.49
C PHE A 36 -14.20 -0.01 9.14
N CYS A 37 -14.11 1.23 9.62
CA CYS A 37 -15.02 2.31 9.24
C CYS A 37 -15.01 2.57 7.73
N CYS A 38 -13.86 2.55 7.07
CA CYS A 38 -13.76 2.68 5.61
C CYS A 38 -14.36 1.50 4.86
N LEU A 39 -14.15 0.28 5.35
CA LEU A 39 -14.67 -0.96 4.77
C LEU A 39 -16.19 -1.02 4.90
N VAL A 40 -16.72 -0.70 6.08
CA VAL A 40 -18.17 -0.58 6.34
C VAL A 40 -18.77 0.51 5.47
N ALA A 41 -18.09 1.65 5.31
CA ALA A 41 -18.52 2.73 4.44
C ALA A 41 -18.58 2.32 2.96
N ALA A 42 -17.55 1.65 2.47
CA ALA A 42 -17.48 1.16 1.09
C ALA A 42 -18.52 0.06 0.82
N LEU A 43 -18.72 -0.87 1.76
CA LEU A 43 -19.74 -1.92 1.68
C LEU A 43 -21.16 -1.35 1.73
N ALA A 44 -21.40 -0.36 2.59
CA ALA A 44 -22.68 0.34 2.65
C ALA A 44 -22.98 1.04 1.31
N MET A 45 -21.97 1.67 0.69
CA MET A 45 -22.10 2.25 -0.65
C MET A 45 -22.42 1.21 -1.73
N GLN A 46 -21.75 0.07 -1.73
CA GLN A 46 -22.05 -1.00 -2.70
C GLN A 46 -23.45 -1.59 -2.50
N LEU A 47 -23.88 -1.80 -1.25
CA LEU A 47 -25.25 -2.26 -0.95
C LEU A 47 -26.30 -1.24 -1.39
N VAL A 48 -25.98 0.05 -1.32
CA VAL A 48 -26.84 1.13 -1.81
C VAL A 48 -26.92 1.15 -3.33
N CYS A 49 -25.79 1.02 -4.04
CA CYS A 49 -25.78 0.93 -5.51
C CYS A 49 -26.59 -0.28 -6.00
N LEU A 50 -26.49 -1.42 -5.31
CA LEU A 50 -27.19 -2.66 -5.67
C LEU A 50 -28.72 -2.61 -5.48
N ARG A 51 -29.24 -1.76 -4.59
CA ARG A 51 -30.69 -1.68 -4.30
C ARG A 51 -31.46 -0.67 -5.16
N GLY A 52 -30.76 0.13 -5.95
CA GLY A 52 -31.38 1.13 -6.82
C GLY A 52 -31.87 2.39 -6.08
N PRO A 53 -32.11 3.48 -6.83
CA PRO A 53 -32.38 4.83 -6.32
C PRO A 53 -33.74 4.99 -5.60
N ASP A 54 -34.63 4.01 -5.73
CA ASP A 54 -35.98 4.03 -5.14
C ASP A 54 -35.98 3.52 -3.69
N SER A 55 -34.97 2.73 -3.31
CA SER A 55 -34.77 2.26 -1.93
C SER A 55 -34.30 3.34 -0.94
N TRP A 56 -34.00 4.54 -1.44
CA TRP A 56 -33.54 5.68 -0.66
C TRP A 56 -34.65 6.42 0.09
N GLU A 57 -35.91 6.25 -0.33
CA GLU A 57 -37.05 6.87 0.34
C GLU A 57 -37.40 6.07 1.60
N GLY A 58 -36.72 6.38 2.71
CA GLY A 58 -37.03 5.79 4.02
C GLY A 58 -35.91 5.89 5.06
N ARG A 59 -36.16 5.28 6.23
CA ARG A 59 -35.20 5.25 7.36
C ARG A 59 -33.83 4.68 6.97
N PHE A 60 -33.78 3.78 6.02
CA PHE A 60 -32.56 3.09 5.59
C PHE A 60 -31.51 4.04 4.99
N GLY A 61 -31.92 5.01 4.17
CA GLY A 61 -31.00 6.01 3.60
C GLY A 61 -30.39 6.92 4.66
N ASN A 62 -31.20 7.34 5.65
CA ASN A 62 -30.75 8.16 6.77
C ASN A 62 -29.79 7.39 7.69
N GLU A 63 -30.02 6.10 7.93
CA GLU A 63 -29.14 5.26 8.72
C GLU A 63 -27.78 5.03 8.04
N VAL A 64 -27.76 4.82 6.73
CA VAL A 64 -26.50 4.69 5.98
C VAL A 64 -25.72 6.00 5.97
N LEU A 65 -26.37 7.14 5.70
CA LEU A 65 -25.75 8.47 5.78
C LEU A 65 -25.21 8.78 7.17
N LEU A 66 -25.94 8.41 8.23
CA LEU A 66 -25.51 8.55 9.61
C LEU A 66 -24.28 7.69 9.90
N VAL A 67 -24.27 6.41 9.50
CA VAL A 67 -23.12 5.52 9.68
C VAL A 67 -21.90 6.01 8.91
N MET A 68 -22.09 6.48 7.67
CA MET A 68 -21.04 7.07 6.83
C MET A 68 -20.49 8.36 7.42
N GLY A 69 -21.38 9.25 7.86
CA GLY A 69 -21.03 10.51 8.51
C GLY A 69 -20.31 10.28 9.84
N LEU A 70 -20.77 9.34 10.66
CA LEU A 70 -20.13 8.95 11.91
C LEU A 70 -18.78 8.25 11.68
N CYS A 71 -18.65 7.41 10.66
CA CYS A 71 -17.39 6.78 10.30
C CYS A 71 -16.37 7.82 9.80
N SER A 72 -16.81 8.75 8.97
CA SER A 72 -15.96 9.81 8.42
C SER A 72 -15.58 10.83 9.49
N ALA A 73 -16.54 11.25 10.31
CA ALA A 73 -16.31 12.09 11.48
C ALA A 73 -15.42 11.37 12.49
N ALA A 74 -15.58 10.07 12.74
CA ALA A 74 -14.68 9.30 13.60
C ALA A 74 -13.27 9.19 13.02
N CYS A 75 -13.11 9.05 11.70
CA CYS A 75 -11.79 9.06 11.06
C CYS A 75 -11.13 10.45 11.17
N ILE A 76 -11.87 11.51 10.86
CA ILE A 76 -11.40 12.90 10.97
C ILE A 76 -11.13 13.27 12.44
N LEU A 77 -12.02 12.88 13.35
CA LEU A 77 -11.86 13.07 14.79
C LEU A 77 -10.73 12.21 15.34
N GLN A 78 -10.44 11.02 14.84
CA GLN A 78 -9.27 10.25 15.30
C GLN A 78 -7.96 10.78 14.72
N LEU A 79 -7.99 11.35 13.52
CA LEU A 79 -6.86 12.09 12.95
C LEU A 79 -6.62 13.41 13.72
N ASN A 80 -7.68 14.09 14.16
CA ASN A 80 -7.61 15.40 14.84
C ASN A 80 -7.53 15.33 16.38
N PHE A 81 -8.25 14.41 17.03
CA PHE A 81 -8.11 14.06 18.45
C PHE A 81 -6.90 13.15 18.63
N ARG A 82 -5.74 13.77 18.42
CA ARG A 82 -4.51 13.47 19.15
C ARG A 82 -4.82 13.44 20.64
N ARG A 83 -5.09 12.27 21.23
CA ARG A 83 -4.91 12.12 22.67
C ARG A 83 -3.42 12.33 22.98
N PRO A 84 -3.05 13.16 23.97
CA PRO A 84 -1.65 13.41 24.33
C PRO A 84 -0.84 12.16 24.75
N GLY A 85 -1.47 10.98 24.88
CA GLY A 85 -0.77 9.69 25.10
C GLY A 85 -0.51 8.85 23.83
N GLN A 86 -1.09 9.20 22.68
CA GLN A 86 -0.93 8.45 21.41
C GLN A 86 0.15 9.05 20.50
N GLN A 87 0.88 10.04 21.02
CA GLN A 87 2.15 10.50 20.50
C GLN A 87 3.15 9.34 20.32
N SER A 88 3.05 8.23 21.07
CA SER A 88 4.13 7.23 21.11
C SER A 88 4.49 6.52 19.81
N VAL A 89 3.66 6.38 18.77
CA VAL A 89 4.14 5.70 17.55
C VAL A 89 4.80 6.68 16.62
N VAL A 90 4.12 7.70 16.10
CA VAL A 90 4.79 8.69 15.24
C VAL A 90 5.85 9.44 16.01
N GLN A 91 5.63 9.76 17.29
CA GLN A 91 6.62 10.44 18.12
C GLN A 91 7.69 9.49 18.67
N ALA A 92 7.47 8.20 18.99
CA ALA A 92 8.63 7.34 19.32
C ALA A 92 9.36 6.83 18.07
N THR A 93 8.68 6.69 16.93
CA THR A 93 9.39 6.48 15.66
C THR A 93 10.15 7.75 15.31
N SER A 94 9.52 8.93 15.41
CA SER A 94 10.17 10.24 15.25
C SER A 94 11.27 10.46 16.29
N GLU A 95 11.14 10.08 17.55
CA GLU A 95 12.16 10.26 18.58
C GLU A 95 13.27 9.22 18.39
N MET A 96 12.96 7.99 17.96
CA MET A 96 13.99 7.04 17.50
C MET A 96 14.73 7.57 16.27
N PHE A 97 14.02 8.17 15.32
CA PHE A 97 14.59 8.81 14.13
C PHE A 97 15.43 10.05 14.51
N MET A 98 14.87 10.93 15.33
CA MET A 98 15.43 12.24 15.72
C MET A 98 16.63 12.09 16.66
N ASN A 99 16.59 11.15 17.61
CA ASN A 99 17.65 11.00 18.61
C ASN A 99 18.85 10.18 18.11
N ASN A 100 18.70 9.37 17.05
CA ASN A 100 19.78 8.46 16.62
C ASN A 100 20.31 8.70 15.21
N VAL A 101 19.59 9.42 14.33
CA VAL A 101 19.89 9.41 12.88
C VAL A 101 19.99 10.79 12.22
N MET A 102 19.33 11.82 12.76
CA MET A 102 19.15 13.09 12.04
C MET A 102 20.44 13.92 11.93
N LEU A 103 21.03 13.93 10.74
CA LEU A 103 21.65 15.15 10.22
C LEU A 103 20.59 15.93 9.43
N PRO A 104 20.76 17.26 9.30
CA PRO A 104 19.87 18.12 8.51
C PRO A 104 19.52 17.53 7.12
N ASP A 105 20.52 16.97 6.44
CA ASP A 105 20.40 16.46 5.08
C ASP A 105 19.37 15.33 4.91
N TYR A 106 19.17 14.49 5.92
CA TYR A 106 18.15 13.44 5.88
C TYR A 106 16.74 14.04 5.87
N VAL A 107 16.50 15.07 6.68
CA VAL A 107 15.17 15.67 6.84
C VAL A 107 14.75 16.31 5.53
N ASP A 108 15.67 17.01 4.89
CA ASP A 108 15.43 17.67 3.61
C ASP A 108 15.11 16.65 2.51
N LEU A 109 15.88 15.57 2.41
CA LEU A 109 15.63 14.49 1.44
C LEU A 109 14.27 13.82 1.66
N TRP A 110 13.91 13.55 2.92
CA TRP A 110 12.62 12.95 3.28
C TRP A 110 11.45 13.89 2.95
N LEU A 111 11.55 15.17 3.31
CA LEU A 111 10.51 16.16 3.05
C LEU A 111 10.33 16.41 1.56
N GLU A 112 11.42 16.47 0.78
CA GLU A 112 11.37 16.64 -0.66
C GLU A 112 10.62 15.47 -1.33
N ARG A 113 10.99 14.23 -1.01
CA ARG A 113 10.30 13.02 -1.51
C ARG A 113 8.84 12.99 -1.09
N SER A 114 8.55 13.32 0.18
CA SER A 114 7.18 13.34 0.71
C SER A 114 6.33 14.41 0.04
N ARG A 115 6.88 15.60 -0.25
CA ARG A 115 6.17 16.68 -0.96
C ARG A 115 5.82 16.24 -2.37
N ARG A 116 6.76 15.65 -3.10
CA ARG A 116 6.49 15.10 -4.44
C ARG A 116 5.37 14.06 -4.41
N ASN A 117 5.44 13.11 -3.49
CA ASN A 117 4.41 12.08 -3.30
C ASN A 117 3.05 12.68 -2.94
N SER A 118 3.03 13.75 -2.14
CA SER A 118 1.82 14.47 -1.79
C SER A 118 1.18 15.14 -3.00
N CYS A 119 1.98 15.79 -3.85
CA CYS A 119 1.50 16.39 -5.09
C CYS A 119 0.93 15.32 -6.05
N GLU A 120 1.62 14.18 -6.22
CA GLU A 120 1.16 13.08 -7.08
C GLU A 120 -0.17 12.49 -6.59
N VAL A 121 -0.30 12.21 -5.29
CA VAL A 121 -1.55 11.67 -4.71
C VAL A 121 -2.68 12.70 -4.76
N ALA A 122 -2.42 13.97 -4.45
CA ALA A 122 -3.41 15.04 -4.55
C ALA A 122 -3.92 15.21 -5.98
N PHE A 123 -3.04 15.10 -6.98
CA PHE A 123 -3.41 15.13 -8.39
C PHE A 123 -4.31 13.95 -8.78
N LEU A 124 -3.95 12.72 -8.39
CA LEU A 124 -4.78 11.53 -8.63
C LEU A 124 -6.16 11.64 -7.95
N TRP A 125 -6.19 12.17 -6.72
CA TRP A 125 -7.43 12.43 -6.00
C TRP A 125 -8.32 13.45 -6.72
N LEU A 126 -7.75 14.59 -7.13
CA LEU A 126 -8.47 15.63 -7.88
C LEU A 126 -9.04 15.09 -9.19
N LEU A 127 -8.24 14.33 -9.95
CA LEU A 127 -8.70 13.69 -11.20
C LEU A 127 -9.86 12.72 -10.93
N SER A 128 -9.76 11.92 -9.88
CA SER A 128 -10.81 10.97 -9.50
C SER A 128 -12.12 11.69 -9.15
N VAL A 129 -12.07 12.70 -8.28
CA VAL A 129 -13.26 13.48 -7.85
C VAL A 129 -13.86 14.29 -9.00
N PHE A 130 -13.04 15.01 -9.76
CA PHE A 130 -13.51 15.82 -10.89
C PHE A 130 -14.21 14.94 -11.94
N LYS A 131 -13.61 13.80 -12.27
CA LYS A 131 -14.13 12.92 -13.30
C LYS A 131 -15.39 12.18 -12.83
N GLU A 132 -15.48 11.80 -11.56
CA GLU A 132 -16.72 11.25 -11.00
C GLU A 132 -17.83 12.31 -11.02
N THR A 133 -17.49 13.55 -10.65
CA THR A 133 -18.38 14.71 -10.74
C THR A 133 -18.94 14.89 -12.15
N ALA A 134 -18.08 14.86 -13.15
CA ALA A 134 -18.47 14.96 -14.55
C ALA A 134 -19.41 13.82 -14.99
N ILE A 135 -19.15 12.57 -14.58
CA ILE A 135 -20.04 11.44 -14.90
C ILE A 135 -21.42 11.64 -14.33
N VAL A 136 -21.52 11.95 -13.05
CA VAL A 136 -22.83 12.04 -12.42
C VAL A 136 -23.58 13.24 -12.99
N LEU A 137 -22.93 14.39 -13.20
CA LEU A 137 -23.57 15.54 -13.86
C LEU A 137 -24.07 15.20 -15.28
N TRP A 138 -23.30 14.42 -16.04
CA TRP A 138 -23.69 13.99 -17.39
C TRP A 138 -24.87 13.01 -17.40
N THR A 139 -24.90 12.09 -16.43
CA THR A 139 -25.91 11.04 -16.34
C THR A 139 -27.19 11.48 -15.61
N SER A 140 -27.14 12.59 -14.87
CA SER A 140 -28.23 13.02 -13.96
C SER A 140 -29.25 13.97 -14.57
N ALA A 141 -29.46 13.95 -15.89
CA ALA A 141 -30.40 14.87 -16.57
C ALA A 141 -31.83 14.85 -15.96
N GLU A 142 -32.21 13.77 -15.25
CA GLU A 142 -33.53 13.60 -14.63
C GLU A 142 -33.47 13.43 -13.09
N ILE A 143 -32.28 13.40 -12.47
CA ILE A 143 -32.13 13.05 -11.05
C ILE A 143 -32.24 14.30 -10.16
N HIS A 144 -32.95 14.19 -9.04
CA HIS A 144 -33.01 15.24 -8.02
C HIS A 144 -31.59 15.66 -7.54
N LEU A 145 -31.30 16.97 -7.62
CA LEU A 145 -30.02 17.58 -7.24
C LEU A 145 -29.48 17.10 -5.88
N GLY A 146 -30.37 16.87 -4.90
CA GLY A 146 -29.98 16.35 -3.58
C GLY A 146 -29.29 14.98 -3.62
N LYS A 147 -29.75 14.05 -4.47
CA LYS A 147 -29.14 12.70 -4.60
C LYS A 147 -27.73 12.80 -5.20
N VAL A 148 -27.54 13.68 -6.18
CA VAL A 148 -26.24 13.95 -6.81
C VAL A 148 -25.23 14.49 -5.79
N VAL A 149 -25.65 15.50 -4.99
CA VAL A 149 -24.78 16.10 -3.97
C VAL A 149 -24.37 15.08 -2.92
N ILE A 150 -25.31 14.25 -2.45
CA ILE A 150 -25.01 13.20 -1.46
C ILE A 150 -24.02 12.17 -2.03
N HIS A 151 -24.23 11.68 -3.25
CA HIS A 151 -23.33 10.74 -3.90
C HIS A 151 -21.90 11.32 -4.02
N MET A 152 -21.79 12.58 -4.43
CA MET A 152 -20.50 13.28 -4.52
C MET A 152 -19.81 13.42 -3.17
N ALA A 153 -20.53 13.85 -2.15
CA ALA A 153 -19.99 14.01 -0.81
C ALA A 153 -19.44 12.68 -0.28
N ILE A 154 -20.17 11.59 -0.50
CA ILE A 154 -19.74 10.26 -0.10
C ILE A 154 -18.49 9.83 -0.87
N PHE A 155 -18.52 9.91 -2.21
CA PHE A 155 -17.39 9.51 -3.05
C PHE A 155 -16.13 10.28 -2.68
N ALA A 156 -16.23 11.61 -2.57
CA ALA A 156 -15.12 12.47 -2.19
C ALA A 156 -14.56 12.09 -0.82
N THR A 157 -15.41 11.74 0.14
CA THR A 157 -14.98 11.32 1.48
C THR A 157 -14.22 9.99 1.43
N VAL A 158 -14.73 8.97 0.75
CA VAL A 158 -14.06 7.68 0.59
C VAL A 158 -12.73 7.84 -0.15
N ALA A 159 -12.72 8.59 -1.25
CA ALA A 159 -11.52 8.87 -2.02
C ALA A 159 -10.46 9.64 -1.21
N THR A 160 -10.89 10.58 -0.37
CA THR A 160 -10.00 11.33 0.53
C THR A 160 -9.36 10.39 1.54
N THR A 161 -10.15 9.50 2.17
CA THR A 161 -9.60 8.57 3.16
C THR A 161 -8.63 7.59 2.54
N PHE A 162 -8.96 7.04 1.36
CA PHE A 162 -8.03 6.18 0.62
C PHE A 162 -6.73 6.90 0.26
N SER A 163 -6.83 8.15 -0.20
CA SER A 163 -5.67 8.98 -0.54
C SER A 163 -4.83 9.31 0.69
N ALA A 164 -5.46 9.60 1.83
CA ALA A 164 -4.78 9.86 3.09
C ALA A 164 -4.01 8.63 3.60
N VAL A 165 -4.60 7.44 3.54
CA VAL A 165 -3.91 6.19 3.89
C VAL A 165 -2.75 5.93 2.93
N SER A 166 -2.96 6.09 1.62
CA SER A 166 -1.90 5.94 0.62
C SER A 166 -0.75 6.93 0.84
N LEU A 167 -1.05 8.19 1.16
CA LEU A 167 -0.07 9.21 1.50
C LEU A 167 0.73 8.81 2.73
N TYR A 168 0.06 8.32 3.78
CA TYR A 168 0.73 7.86 4.99
C TYR A 168 1.75 6.76 4.68
N PHE A 169 1.40 5.79 3.84
CA PHE A 169 2.34 4.78 3.35
C PHE A 169 3.54 5.39 2.62
N LEU A 170 3.29 6.29 1.67
CA LEU A 170 4.34 6.91 0.88
C LEU A 170 5.29 7.74 1.75
N VAL A 171 4.78 8.46 2.76
CA VAL A 171 5.59 9.24 3.70
C VAL A 171 6.49 8.33 4.54
N VAL A 172 5.94 7.24 5.09
CA VAL A 172 6.73 6.30 5.89
C VAL A 172 7.79 5.59 5.04
N CYS A 173 7.43 5.12 3.84
CA CYS A 173 8.39 4.48 2.95
C CYS A 173 9.45 5.46 2.44
N SER A 174 9.10 6.74 2.23
CA SER A 174 10.08 7.78 1.87
C SER A 174 11.09 8.03 2.99
N ALA A 175 10.64 8.04 4.25
CA ALA A 175 11.51 8.15 5.42
C ALA A 175 12.47 6.95 5.51
N GLN A 176 11.94 5.74 5.33
CA GLN A 176 12.75 4.51 5.32
C GLN A 176 13.79 4.51 4.20
N ALA A 177 13.41 4.91 2.98
CA ALA A 177 14.33 4.99 1.86
C ALA A 177 15.44 6.03 2.13
N ALA A 178 15.07 7.23 2.59
CA ALA A 178 16.03 8.27 2.96
C ALA A 178 16.98 7.81 4.09
N MET A 179 16.52 6.97 5.01
CA MET A 179 17.33 6.45 6.12
C MET A 179 18.43 5.51 5.61
N VAL A 180 18.09 4.64 4.65
CA VAL A 180 19.06 3.74 4.01
C VAL A 180 20.06 4.53 3.16
N ASP A 181 19.57 5.50 2.40
CA ASP A 181 20.43 6.36 1.56
C ASP A 181 21.41 7.16 2.43
N HIS A 182 20.94 7.74 3.53
CA HIS A 182 21.79 8.47 4.48
C HIS A 182 22.83 7.57 5.15
N TYR A 183 22.45 6.34 5.52
CA TYR A 183 23.40 5.36 6.02
C TYR A 183 24.49 5.06 4.99
N SER A 184 24.12 4.90 3.73
CA SER A 184 25.07 4.64 2.64
C SER A 184 26.05 5.80 2.45
N ALA A 185 25.57 7.04 2.47
CA ALA A 185 26.42 8.23 2.37
C ALA A 185 27.40 8.32 3.54
N LYS A 186 26.91 8.14 4.78
CA LYS A 186 27.76 8.14 5.98
C LYS A 186 28.78 7.02 6.02
N ALA A 187 28.47 5.87 5.46
CA ALA A 187 29.40 4.75 5.41
C ALA A 187 30.62 5.07 4.54
N ALA A 188 30.49 5.98 3.57
CA ALA A 188 31.63 6.54 2.84
C ALA A 188 32.56 7.35 3.73
N ASP A 189 31.98 8.19 4.60
CA ASP A 189 32.74 9.09 5.47
C ASP A 189 33.37 8.37 6.68
N LEU A 190 32.72 7.32 7.18
CA LEU A 190 33.07 6.61 8.42
C LEU A 190 33.80 5.28 8.19
N SER A 191 34.55 5.16 7.09
CA SER A 191 35.22 3.92 6.67
C SER A 191 36.14 3.29 7.72
N GLN A 192 36.51 4.01 8.80
CA GLN A 192 37.40 3.52 9.85
C GLN A 192 36.71 2.93 11.09
N ASP A 193 35.40 3.13 11.31
CA ASP A 193 34.70 2.63 12.52
C ASP A 193 33.52 1.69 12.18
N TYR A 194 33.87 0.46 11.82
CA TYR A 194 32.90 -0.58 11.45
C TYR A 194 31.94 -0.96 12.58
N ARG A 195 32.33 -0.76 13.85
CA ARG A 195 31.46 -1.07 15.00
C ARG A 195 30.28 -0.10 15.06
N VAL A 196 30.55 1.19 14.86
CA VAL A 196 29.51 2.21 14.79
C VAL A 196 28.59 1.98 13.59
N LEU A 197 29.15 1.65 12.42
CA LEU A 197 28.36 1.34 11.22
C LEU A 197 27.47 0.10 11.42
N ARG A 198 27.98 -0.95 12.05
CA ARG A 198 27.19 -2.14 12.36
C ARG A 198 26.04 -1.83 13.30
N HIS A 199 26.31 -1.11 14.40
CA HIS A 199 25.29 -0.75 15.37
C HIS A 199 24.18 0.11 14.75
N ARG A 200 24.54 1.07 13.89
CA ARG A 200 23.56 1.89 13.16
C ARG A 200 22.72 1.05 12.21
N TRP A 201 23.31 0.10 11.50
CA TRP A 201 22.54 -0.79 10.62
C TRP A 201 21.52 -1.63 11.40
N ASP A 202 21.91 -2.15 12.56
CA ASP A 202 20.99 -2.90 13.44
C ASP A 202 19.76 -2.06 13.84
N GLN A 203 19.96 -0.78 14.15
CA GLN A 203 18.87 0.14 14.45
C GLN A 203 17.96 0.35 13.23
N ILE A 204 18.54 0.61 12.06
CA ILE A 204 17.80 0.79 10.79
C ILE A 204 16.97 -0.45 10.48
N GLN A 205 17.57 -1.64 10.58
CA GLN A 205 16.90 -2.91 10.33
C GLN A 205 15.74 -3.14 11.32
N ALA A 206 15.94 -2.83 12.60
CA ALA A 206 14.89 -2.93 13.61
C ALA A 206 13.71 -1.99 13.29
N ILE A 207 14.00 -0.76 12.89
CA ILE A 207 12.98 0.23 12.47
C ILE A 207 12.23 -0.27 11.24
N LEU A 208 12.92 -0.73 10.20
CA LEU A 208 12.33 -1.28 8.98
C LEU A 208 11.39 -2.45 9.27
N ARG A 209 11.84 -3.43 10.06
CA ARG A 209 11.02 -4.60 10.44
C ARG A 209 9.80 -4.21 11.27
N ARG A 210 9.97 -3.30 12.24
CA ARG A 210 8.87 -2.87 13.11
C ARG A 210 7.81 -2.12 12.32
N SER A 211 8.22 -1.17 11.50
CA SER A 211 7.31 -0.38 10.66
C SER A 211 6.62 -1.23 9.60
N ALA A 212 7.33 -2.17 8.95
CA ALA A 212 6.72 -3.11 8.01
C ALA A 212 5.61 -3.95 8.67
N ARG A 213 5.86 -4.52 9.86
CA ARG A 213 4.84 -5.26 10.62
C ARG A 213 3.62 -4.40 10.98
N CYS A 214 3.84 -3.13 11.34
CA CYS A 214 2.74 -2.21 11.65
C CYS A 214 1.94 -1.81 10.39
N LEU A 215 2.60 -1.68 9.25
CA LEU A 215 1.98 -1.26 7.99
C LEU A 215 1.30 -2.41 7.23
N THR A 216 1.73 -3.65 7.44
CA THR A 216 1.25 -4.83 6.70
C THR A 216 -0.28 -4.95 6.66
N PRO A 217 -1.05 -4.83 7.78
CA PRO A 217 -2.50 -4.91 7.71
C PRO A 217 -3.11 -3.79 6.87
N CYS A 218 -2.62 -2.56 7.03
CA CYS A 218 -3.10 -1.42 6.24
C CYS A 218 -2.80 -1.61 4.74
N LEU A 219 -1.70 -2.28 4.40
CA LEU A 219 -1.31 -2.54 3.02
C LEU A 219 -2.30 -3.51 2.36
N MET A 220 -2.75 -4.54 3.09
CA MET A 220 -3.80 -5.44 2.61
C MET A 220 -5.08 -4.67 2.29
N ILE A 221 -5.53 -3.77 3.16
CA ILE A 221 -6.76 -3.02 2.88
C ILE A 221 -6.60 -2.07 1.70
N VAL A 222 -5.48 -1.34 1.63
CA VAL A 222 -5.21 -0.42 0.51
C VAL A 222 -5.13 -1.17 -0.82
N THR A 223 -4.55 -2.38 -0.83
CA THR A 223 -4.43 -3.20 -2.05
C THR A 223 -5.75 -3.88 -2.43
N LEU A 224 -6.51 -4.42 -1.47
CA LEU A 224 -7.75 -5.16 -1.75
C LEU A 224 -8.93 -4.25 -2.11
N THR A 225 -9.07 -3.10 -1.46
CA THR A 225 -10.24 -2.21 -1.62
C THR A 225 -10.53 -1.82 -3.07
N PRO A 226 -9.58 -1.18 -3.81
CA PRO A 226 -9.81 -0.80 -5.20
C PRO A 226 -9.95 -2.00 -6.15
N VAL A 227 -9.37 -3.16 -5.82
CA VAL A 227 -9.57 -4.40 -6.58
C VAL A 227 -11.01 -4.85 -6.47
N ILE A 228 -11.55 -4.90 -5.25
CA ILE A 228 -12.95 -5.22 -5.01
C ILE A 228 -13.83 -4.22 -5.75
N VAL A 229 -13.56 -2.91 -5.66
CA VAL A 229 -14.31 -1.87 -6.38
C VAL A 229 -14.30 -2.09 -7.88
N VAL A 230 -13.15 -2.37 -8.49
CA VAL A 230 -13.04 -2.62 -9.94
C VAL A 230 -13.81 -3.88 -10.34
N VAL A 231 -13.68 -4.96 -9.56
CA VAL A 231 -14.37 -6.23 -9.84
C VAL A 231 -15.89 -6.07 -9.73
N THR A 232 -16.40 -5.52 -8.61
CA THR A 232 -17.85 -5.33 -8.42
C THR A 232 -18.43 -4.40 -9.47
N SER A 233 -17.74 -3.32 -9.77
CA SER A 233 -18.15 -2.39 -10.83
C SER A 233 -18.19 -3.03 -12.21
N THR A 234 -17.23 -3.91 -12.52
CA THR A 234 -17.25 -4.63 -13.79
C THR A 234 -18.41 -5.61 -13.84
N LEU A 235 -18.70 -6.30 -12.72
CA LEU A 235 -19.83 -7.21 -12.64
C LEU A 235 -21.17 -6.49 -12.84
N GLU A 236 -21.35 -5.32 -12.21
CA GLU A 236 -22.51 -4.45 -12.43
C GLU A 236 -22.66 -4.09 -13.91
N LEU A 237 -21.57 -3.67 -14.56
CA LEU A 237 -21.56 -3.35 -16.00
C LEU A 237 -21.85 -4.55 -16.91
N ILE A 238 -21.46 -5.76 -16.49
CA ILE A 238 -21.77 -7.00 -17.24
C ILE A 238 -23.25 -7.38 -17.08
N MET A 239 -23.85 -7.08 -15.92
CA MET A 239 -25.25 -7.38 -15.64
C MET A 239 -26.20 -6.36 -16.27
N ASP A 240 -25.76 -5.11 -16.43
CA ASP A 240 -26.51 -4.06 -17.11
C ASP A 240 -26.39 -4.19 -18.64
N ASN A 241 -27.26 -5.03 -19.21
CA ASN A 241 -27.29 -5.32 -20.65
C ASN A 241 -27.58 -4.10 -21.53
N GLU A 242 -28.13 -3.00 -21.00
CA GLU A 242 -28.59 -1.85 -21.79
C GLU A 242 -27.56 -0.69 -21.85
N SER A 243 -26.59 -0.65 -20.94
CA SER A 243 -25.70 0.49 -20.66
C SER A 243 -24.68 0.90 -21.75
N ASP A 244 -24.89 1.81 -22.72
CA ASP A 244 -23.97 2.10 -23.88
C ASP A 244 -22.45 1.83 -23.68
N SER A 245 -21.78 1.17 -24.64
CA SER A 245 -20.37 0.73 -24.54
C SER A 245 -19.39 1.85 -24.17
N LYS A 246 -19.69 3.09 -24.57
CA LYS A 246 -18.93 4.28 -24.20
C LYS A 246 -19.04 4.59 -22.71
N ARG A 247 -20.21 4.36 -22.12
CA ARG A 247 -20.49 4.52 -20.69
C ARG A 247 -19.65 3.56 -19.84
N ILE A 248 -19.52 2.31 -20.28
CA ILE A 248 -18.67 1.29 -19.61
C ILE A 248 -17.23 1.79 -19.44
N VAL A 249 -16.62 2.27 -20.53
CA VAL A 249 -15.24 2.76 -20.51
C VAL A 249 -15.11 3.99 -19.61
N LEU A 250 -16.08 4.91 -19.71
CA LEU A 250 -16.13 6.12 -18.90
C LEU A 250 -16.24 5.78 -17.40
N GLU A 251 -17.05 4.79 -17.02
CA GLU A 251 -17.28 4.37 -15.63
C GLU A 251 -16.13 3.57 -15.02
N LEU A 252 -15.38 2.80 -15.82
CA LEU A 252 -14.21 2.05 -15.35
C LEU A 252 -12.96 2.92 -15.20
N PHE A 253 -12.81 3.94 -16.03
CA PHE A 253 -11.63 4.83 -16.00
C PHE A 253 -11.26 5.42 -14.61
N PRO A 254 -12.16 6.01 -13.80
CA PRO A 254 -11.77 6.60 -12.51
C PRO A 254 -11.31 5.54 -11.51
N LYS A 255 -11.88 4.34 -11.62
CA LYS A 255 -11.58 3.20 -10.74
C LYS A 255 -10.14 2.74 -10.98
N THR A 256 -9.58 3.01 -12.17
CA THR A 256 -8.16 2.77 -12.46
C THR A 256 -7.21 3.72 -11.73
N PHE A 257 -7.63 4.93 -11.33
CA PHE A 257 -6.78 5.82 -10.53
C PHE A 257 -6.50 5.26 -9.14
N GLY A 258 -7.46 4.54 -8.54
CA GLY A 258 -7.24 3.78 -7.31
C GLY A 258 -6.15 2.73 -7.47
N LEU A 259 -6.15 2.00 -8.59
CA LEU A 259 -5.11 1.02 -8.92
C LEU A 259 -3.73 1.68 -9.12
N LEU A 260 -3.68 2.83 -9.79
CA LEU A 260 -2.43 3.60 -9.95
C LEU A 260 -1.86 4.04 -8.58
N GLY A 261 -2.72 4.45 -7.65
CA GLY A 261 -2.34 4.75 -6.27
C GLY A 261 -1.68 3.56 -5.57
N ILE A 262 -2.23 2.35 -5.71
CA ILE A 262 -1.62 1.12 -5.17
C ILE A 262 -0.26 0.85 -5.80
N ILE A 263 -0.19 0.88 -7.14
CA ILE A 263 1.06 0.61 -7.85
C ILE A 263 2.15 1.56 -7.36
N ARG A 264 1.81 2.83 -7.11
CA ARG A 264 2.73 3.82 -6.55
C ARG A 264 3.19 3.46 -5.13
N VAL A 265 2.27 3.01 -4.26
CA VAL A 265 2.61 2.54 -2.91
C VAL A 265 3.53 1.32 -2.96
N LEU A 266 3.20 0.32 -3.79
CA LEU A 266 4.02 -0.88 -3.95
C LEU A 266 5.40 -0.56 -4.55
N ALA A 267 5.48 0.40 -5.47
CA ALA A 267 6.75 0.87 -6.01
C ALA A 267 7.63 1.54 -4.95
N GLN A 268 7.04 2.34 -4.06
CA GLN A 268 7.79 2.96 -2.96
C GLN A 268 8.28 1.91 -1.95
N ILE A 269 7.47 0.88 -1.67
CA ILE A 269 7.87 -0.26 -0.85
C ILE A 269 9.02 -1.03 -1.50
N GLY A 270 8.91 -1.31 -2.80
CA GLY A 270 9.96 -1.96 -3.59
C GLY A 270 11.26 -1.16 -3.62
N GLU A 271 11.18 0.18 -3.64
CA GLU A 271 12.33 1.08 -3.55
C GLU A 271 13.07 0.94 -2.21
N VAL A 272 12.36 0.90 -1.08
CA VAL A 272 12.98 0.68 0.24
C VAL A 272 13.75 -0.66 0.25
N THR A 273 13.12 -1.72 -0.23
CA THR A 273 13.75 -3.05 -0.33
C THR A 273 14.93 -3.03 -1.29
N GLY A 274 14.79 -2.39 -2.46
CA GLY A 274 15.85 -2.27 -3.45
C GLY A 274 17.08 -1.51 -2.96
N ASN A 275 16.88 -0.43 -2.18
CA ASN A 275 17.99 0.30 -1.57
C ASN A 275 18.72 -0.57 -0.53
N CYS A 276 17.99 -1.36 0.26
CA CYS A 276 18.59 -2.31 1.20
C CYS A 276 19.42 -3.39 0.47
N ASP A 277 18.92 -3.90 -0.67
CA ASP A 277 19.60 -4.96 -1.43
C ASP A 277 20.84 -4.48 -2.18
N ARG A 278 20.88 -3.21 -2.59
CA ARG A 278 22.05 -2.62 -3.26
C ARG A 278 23.16 -2.23 -2.29
N LEU A 279 22.83 -2.00 -1.02
CA LEU A 279 23.77 -1.49 -0.03
C LEU A 279 25.03 -2.37 0.16
N PRO A 280 24.96 -3.71 0.29
CA PRO A 280 26.16 -4.54 0.41
C PRO A 280 27.12 -4.37 -0.77
N VAL A 281 26.58 -4.33 -2.00
CA VAL A 281 27.37 -4.14 -3.23
C VAL A 281 28.01 -2.76 -3.25
N PHE A 282 27.27 -1.73 -2.85
CA PHE A 282 27.80 -0.37 -2.72
C PHE A 282 28.95 -0.30 -1.71
N LEU A 283 28.76 -0.82 -0.49
CA LEU A 283 29.81 -0.85 0.54
C LEU A 283 31.03 -1.66 0.10
N ASN A 284 30.81 -2.76 -0.61
CA ASN A 284 31.89 -3.57 -1.18
C ASN A 284 32.74 -2.76 -2.17
N SER A 285 32.10 -1.97 -3.04
CA SER A 285 32.83 -1.09 -3.98
C SER A 285 33.57 0.06 -3.29
N LEU A 286 33.06 0.51 -2.15
CA LEU A 286 33.57 1.67 -1.42
C LEU A 286 34.74 1.31 -0.49
N LEU A 287 34.65 0.17 0.18
CA LEU A 287 35.59 -0.21 1.26
C LEU A 287 36.76 -1.07 0.76
N LEU A 288 36.67 -1.72 -0.39
CA LEU A 288 37.73 -2.59 -0.92
C LEU A 288 38.81 -1.83 -1.74
N GLY A 289 38.90 -0.51 -1.60
CA GLY A 289 39.69 0.36 -2.47
C GLY A 289 41.18 0.04 -2.60
N ASP A 290 41.85 -0.45 -1.55
CA ASP A 290 43.33 -0.64 -1.58
C ASP A 290 43.84 -1.86 -0.77
N GLY A 291 42.96 -2.75 -0.32
CA GLY A 291 43.37 -3.92 0.47
C GLY A 291 42.19 -4.74 0.98
N PHE A 292 42.42 -6.02 1.28
CA PHE A 292 41.41 -6.88 1.88
C PHE A 292 41.27 -6.55 3.37
N ASP A 293 40.31 -5.68 3.70
CA ASP A 293 39.93 -5.42 5.09
C ASP A 293 38.92 -6.47 5.57
N GLN A 294 39.35 -7.32 6.50
CA GLN A 294 38.52 -8.37 7.07
C GLN A 294 37.32 -7.80 7.84
N GLU A 295 37.45 -6.66 8.51
CA GLU A 295 36.34 -6.07 9.26
C GLU A 295 35.25 -5.52 8.32
N ALA A 296 35.66 -4.90 7.22
CA ALA A 296 34.74 -4.46 6.15
C ALA A 296 33.96 -5.66 5.57
N SER A 297 34.65 -6.75 5.25
CA SER A 297 34.03 -7.98 4.73
C SER A 297 33.02 -8.57 5.73
N HIS A 298 33.35 -8.59 7.02
CA HIS A 298 32.44 -9.02 8.09
C HIS A 298 31.18 -8.13 8.18
N LEU A 299 31.33 -6.80 8.05
CA LEU A 299 30.19 -5.88 8.03
C LEU A 299 29.30 -6.10 6.80
N ILE A 300 29.88 -6.24 5.61
CA ILE A 300 29.13 -6.46 4.37
C ILE A 300 28.32 -7.76 4.46
N HIS A 301 28.96 -8.86 4.89
CA HIS A 301 28.26 -10.13 5.10
C HIS A 301 27.19 -10.05 6.18
N PHE A 302 27.41 -9.25 7.22
CA PHE A 302 26.41 -9.01 8.26
C PHE A 302 25.16 -8.35 7.67
N ILE A 303 25.33 -7.28 6.89
CA ILE A 303 24.24 -6.54 6.23
C ILE A 303 23.49 -7.46 5.25
N GLU A 304 24.21 -8.23 4.44
CA GLU A 304 23.63 -9.16 3.47
C GLU A 304 22.80 -10.26 4.13
N ARG A 305 23.30 -10.85 5.23
CA ARG A 305 22.59 -11.88 6.01
C ARG A 305 21.42 -11.33 6.80
N SER A 306 21.41 -10.03 7.09
CA SER A 306 20.33 -9.37 7.83
C SER A 306 19.03 -9.35 7.03
N LYS A 307 19.11 -9.45 5.69
CA LYS A 307 17.98 -9.41 4.75
C LYS A 307 17.05 -8.24 5.09
N ALA A 308 17.60 -7.06 5.31
CA ALA A 308 16.76 -5.88 5.55
C ALA A 308 15.88 -5.56 4.33
N GLY A 309 14.72 -4.98 4.59
CA GLY A 309 13.75 -4.63 3.57
C GLY A 309 12.35 -4.51 4.16
N PHE A 310 11.37 -4.32 3.28
CA PHE A 310 9.97 -4.33 3.66
C PHE A 310 9.39 -5.74 3.58
N TYR A 311 8.72 -6.17 4.65
CA TYR A 311 8.11 -7.50 4.76
C TYR A 311 6.59 -7.36 4.95
N ALA A 312 5.82 -8.07 4.13
CA ALA A 312 4.38 -8.23 4.29
C ALA A 312 4.08 -9.73 4.44
N PHE A 313 3.50 -10.14 5.58
CA PHE A 313 3.24 -11.55 5.91
C PHE A 313 4.50 -12.42 5.80
N ASP A 314 5.62 -11.92 6.32
CA ASP A 314 6.94 -12.54 6.25
C ASP A 314 7.51 -12.76 4.83
N ALA A 315 6.76 -12.39 3.78
CA ALA A 315 7.25 -12.28 2.42
C ALA A 315 7.91 -10.91 2.20
N LYS A 316 9.14 -10.92 1.67
CA LYS A 316 9.86 -9.69 1.32
C LYS A 316 9.21 -9.08 0.08
N VAL A 317 8.78 -7.82 0.16
CA VAL A 317 8.18 -7.11 -0.97
C VAL A 317 9.28 -6.43 -1.78
N ASP A 318 9.60 -6.99 -2.94
CA ASP A 318 10.58 -6.48 -3.88
C ASP A 318 9.92 -6.01 -5.20
N TYR A 319 10.73 -5.52 -6.14
CA TYR A 319 10.25 -5.14 -7.47
C TYR A 319 9.67 -6.33 -8.25
N THR A 320 10.11 -7.56 -7.96
CA THR A 320 9.58 -8.78 -8.58
C THR A 320 8.12 -8.99 -8.17
N VAL A 321 7.81 -8.94 -6.87
CA VAL A 321 6.44 -9.00 -6.34
C VAL A 321 5.60 -7.85 -6.90
N MET A 322 6.12 -6.62 -6.91
CA MET A 322 5.42 -5.48 -7.51
C MET A 322 5.07 -5.72 -8.98
N SER A 323 6.01 -6.23 -9.79
CA SER A 323 5.79 -6.49 -11.21
C SER A 323 4.76 -7.59 -11.43
N LYS A 324 4.80 -8.67 -10.65
CA LYS A 324 3.80 -9.76 -10.66
C LYS A 324 2.41 -9.21 -10.34
N VAL A 325 2.29 -8.41 -9.27
CA VAL A 325 1.02 -7.79 -8.86
C VAL A 325 0.49 -6.84 -9.94
N THR A 326 1.36 -5.99 -10.51
CA THR A 326 0.98 -5.05 -11.57
C THR A 326 0.54 -5.78 -12.84
N TYR A 327 1.25 -6.84 -13.22
CA TYR A 327 0.90 -7.68 -14.36
C TYR A 327 -0.46 -8.38 -14.16
N VAL A 328 -0.69 -8.90 -12.96
CA VAL A 328 -1.98 -9.51 -12.57
C VAL A 328 -3.10 -8.49 -12.68
N PHE A 329 -2.94 -7.30 -12.12
CA PHE A 329 -4.01 -6.29 -12.16
C PHE A 329 -4.28 -5.74 -13.56
N SER A 330 -3.23 -5.40 -14.30
CA SER A 330 -3.38 -4.89 -15.66
C SER A 330 -3.97 -5.94 -16.61
N GLY A 331 -3.49 -7.19 -16.54
CA GLY A 331 -4.03 -8.30 -17.34
C GLY A 331 -5.46 -8.64 -16.97
N GLY A 332 -5.79 -8.67 -15.68
CA GLY A 332 -7.15 -8.92 -15.18
C GLY A 332 -8.12 -7.84 -15.63
N LEU A 333 -7.74 -6.57 -15.48
CA LEU A 333 -8.52 -5.43 -15.94
C LEU A 333 -8.75 -5.47 -17.47
N LEU A 334 -7.70 -5.77 -18.25
CA LEU A 334 -7.80 -5.87 -19.70
C LEU A 334 -8.71 -7.04 -20.12
N ALA A 335 -8.61 -8.19 -19.46
CA ALA A 335 -9.45 -9.35 -19.72
C ALA A 335 -10.92 -9.07 -19.43
N LEU A 336 -11.19 -8.35 -18.33
CA LEU A 336 -12.51 -7.89 -17.94
C LEU A 336 -13.09 -6.90 -18.96
N LEU A 337 -12.31 -5.88 -19.34
CA LEU A 337 -12.69 -4.91 -20.36
C LEU A 337 -13.00 -5.58 -21.70
N ALA A 338 -12.14 -6.48 -22.15
CA ALA A 338 -12.35 -7.21 -23.39
C ALA A 338 -13.61 -8.09 -23.34
N ARG A 339 -13.90 -8.72 -22.20
CA ARG A 339 -15.13 -9.50 -22.02
C ARG A 339 -16.37 -8.61 -22.03
N ALA A 340 -16.33 -7.46 -21.37
CA ALA A 340 -17.40 -6.47 -21.40
C ALA A 340 -17.68 -5.99 -22.83
N VAL A 341 -16.64 -5.72 -23.63
CA VAL A 341 -16.76 -5.35 -25.04
C VAL A 341 -17.33 -6.49 -25.89
N GLN A 342 -16.91 -7.74 -25.65
CA GLN A 342 -17.37 -8.90 -26.41
C GLN A 342 -18.85 -9.23 -26.19
N LEU A 343 -19.31 -9.21 -24.93
CA LEU A 343 -20.72 -9.46 -24.59
C LEU A 343 -21.66 -8.44 -25.24
N ARG A 344 -21.13 -7.27 -25.61
CA ARG A 344 -21.89 -6.17 -26.17
C ARG A 344 -22.04 -6.19 -27.69
N ARG A 345 -21.28 -7.02 -28.42
CA ARG A 345 -21.43 -7.05 -29.88
C ARG A 345 -22.86 -7.52 -30.21
N PRO A 346 -23.70 -6.65 -30.83
CA PRO A 346 -25.07 -7.03 -31.15
C PRO A 346 -25.02 -8.27 -32.04
N ASN A 347 -25.94 -9.20 -31.78
CA ASN A 347 -26.11 -10.48 -32.45
C ASN A 347 -26.50 -10.27 -33.92
N ASN A 348 -25.60 -9.70 -34.70
CA ASN A 348 -25.80 -9.38 -36.11
C ASN A 348 -25.15 -10.51 -36.92
N ASN A 349 -25.76 -11.70 -36.89
CA ASN A 349 -25.62 -12.91 -37.75
C ASN A 349 -24.30 -13.24 -38.49
N ASN A 350 -23.17 -12.62 -38.17
CA ASN A 350 -21.89 -12.82 -38.82
C ASN A 350 -21.02 -13.70 -37.93
N ASN A 351 -20.77 -14.92 -38.41
CA ASN A 351 -19.98 -15.99 -37.80
C ASN A 351 -18.55 -15.59 -37.36
N ASN A 352 -18.06 -14.42 -37.76
CA ASN A 352 -16.70 -13.93 -37.44
C ASN A 352 -16.53 -13.49 -35.96
N GLY A 353 -17.62 -13.25 -35.22
CA GLY A 353 -17.54 -12.91 -33.80
C GLY A 353 -17.04 -14.06 -32.91
N MET A 354 -17.38 -15.30 -33.28
CA MET A 354 -17.08 -16.51 -32.51
C MET A 354 -15.57 -16.80 -32.44
N GLU A 355 -14.82 -16.52 -33.50
CA GLU A 355 -13.39 -16.81 -33.57
C GLU A 355 -12.56 -15.89 -32.66
N ILE A 356 -12.90 -14.60 -32.60
CA ILE A 356 -12.25 -13.63 -31.71
C ILE A 356 -12.52 -13.98 -30.24
N VAL A 357 -13.75 -14.39 -29.93
CA VAL A 357 -14.13 -14.85 -28.58
C VAL A 357 -13.36 -16.12 -28.21
N LEU A 358 -13.18 -17.07 -29.13
CA LEU A 358 -12.43 -18.30 -28.88
C LEU A 358 -10.93 -18.06 -28.70
N ARG A 359 -10.32 -17.13 -29.45
CA ARG A 359 -8.91 -16.74 -29.27
C ARG A 359 -8.72 -16.04 -27.93
N PHE A 360 -9.64 -15.16 -27.54
CA PHE A 360 -9.56 -14.46 -26.26
C PHE A 360 -9.84 -15.39 -25.07
N LYS A 361 -10.82 -16.30 -25.17
CA LYS A 361 -11.12 -17.31 -24.14
C LYS A 361 -9.98 -18.32 -23.96
N ARG A 362 -9.15 -18.52 -24.99
CA ARG A 362 -7.88 -19.26 -24.88
C ARG A 362 -6.80 -18.44 -24.18
N ALA A 363 -6.63 -17.17 -24.54
CA ALA A 363 -5.69 -16.27 -23.86
C ALA A 363 -6.03 -16.09 -22.37
N ALA A 364 -7.31 -15.86 -22.04
CA ALA A 364 -7.78 -15.74 -20.66
C ALA A 364 -7.65 -17.06 -19.86
N ARG A 365 -7.85 -18.23 -20.50
CA ARG A 365 -7.62 -19.52 -19.84
C ARG A 365 -6.14 -19.79 -19.59
N ALA A 366 -5.28 -19.49 -20.55
CA ALA A 366 -3.82 -19.57 -20.37
C ALA A 366 -3.35 -18.62 -19.27
N TRP A 367 -3.93 -17.41 -19.21
CA TRP A 367 -3.63 -16.43 -18.18
C TRP A 367 -4.13 -16.89 -16.79
N ALA A 368 -5.36 -17.41 -16.69
CA ALA A 368 -5.93 -17.94 -15.45
C ALA A 368 -5.22 -19.20 -14.96
N SER A 369 -4.71 -20.08 -15.83
CA SER A 369 -3.90 -21.22 -15.42
C SER A 369 -2.53 -20.78 -14.90
N THR A 370 -1.96 -19.72 -15.48
CA THR A 370 -0.74 -19.09 -14.95
C THR A 370 -1.02 -18.45 -13.58
N TRP A 371 -2.20 -17.86 -13.39
CA TRP A 371 -2.65 -17.31 -12.12
C TRP A 371 -2.88 -18.39 -11.06
N TYR A 372 -3.55 -19.50 -11.39
CA TYR A 372 -3.73 -20.61 -10.46
C TYR A 372 -2.38 -21.19 -10.02
N GLY A 373 -1.40 -21.26 -10.94
CA GLY A 373 -0.02 -21.63 -10.62
C GLY A 373 0.64 -20.65 -9.65
N ILE A 374 0.65 -19.35 -9.99
CA ILE A 374 1.29 -18.29 -9.18
C ILE A 374 0.61 -18.09 -7.82
N THR A 375 -0.72 -18.22 -7.75
CA THR A 375 -1.49 -18.04 -6.51
C THR A 375 -1.36 -19.27 -5.63
N ILE A 376 -1.32 -20.47 -6.19
CA ILE A 376 -0.96 -21.68 -5.43
C ILE A 376 0.48 -21.58 -4.96
N GLU A 377 1.45 -21.16 -5.79
CA GLU A 377 2.84 -20.94 -5.37
C GLU A 377 2.96 -19.88 -4.27
N LEU A 378 2.31 -18.72 -4.41
CA LEU A 378 2.31 -17.67 -3.38
C LEU A 378 1.61 -18.13 -2.11
N CYS A 379 0.50 -18.86 -2.20
CA CYS A 379 -0.16 -19.45 -1.04
C CYS A 379 0.65 -20.58 -0.42
N PHE A 380 1.38 -21.38 -1.21
CA PHE A 380 2.29 -22.43 -0.72
C PHE A 380 3.51 -21.81 -0.06
N GLU A 381 4.16 -20.81 -0.65
CA GLU A 381 5.28 -20.09 -0.05
C GLU A 381 4.83 -19.36 1.24
N LEU A 382 3.64 -18.75 1.25
CA LEU A 382 3.09 -18.12 2.45
C LEU A 382 2.68 -19.14 3.54
N PHE A 383 2.31 -20.38 3.19
CA PHE A 383 1.98 -21.43 4.16
C PHE A 383 3.18 -22.26 4.61
N GLU A 384 4.17 -22.52 3.75
CA GLU A 384 5.41 -23.25 4.10
C GLU A 384 6.40 -22.40 4.90
N LEU A 385 6.34 -21.06 4.79
CA LEU A 385 7.16 -20.14 5.60
C LEU A 385 6.58 -19.81 6.97
N SER A 386 5.46 -20.43 7.38
CA SER A 386 4.92 -20.36 8.73
C SER A 386 5.25 -21.64 9.52
N PRO A 387 6.47 -21.82 10.04
CA PRO A 387 6.67 -22.78 11.11
C PRO A 387 6.06 -22.20 12.39
N LEU A 388 5.18 -22.99 13.00
CA LEU A 388 4.99 -22.97 14.46
C LEU A 388 6.34 -23.06 15.18
#